data_AF-A0A5L4DGX5-F1
#
_entry.id   AF-A0A5L4DGX5-F1
#
_cell.length_a   1.000
_cell.length_b   1.000
_cell.length_c   1.000
_cell.angle_alpha   90.00
_cell.angle_beta   90.00
_cell.angle_gamma   90.00
#
_symmetry.space_group_name_H-M   'P 1'
#
loop_
_entity.id
_entity.type
_entity.pdbx_description
1 polymer ?
#
loop_
_entity_poly.entity_id
_entity_poly.type
_entity_poly.pdbx_seq_one_letter_code
_entity_poly.pdbx_strand_id
1 'polypeptide(L)' 'SACIFKDDKLIAFYESEEELDLKGFCKQKLPPYMIASSFVRVEKFALNANGKIDRKILSERA' A
#
# COMPACT_ATOMS: atom_id res chain seq x y z
N SER A 1 -3.49 -0.57 -6.42
CA SER A 1 -2.98 -0.37 -5.04
C SER A 1 -3.72 -1.30 -4.09
N ALA A 2 -3.16 -1.54 -2.90
CA ALA A 2 -3.78 -2.35 -1.85
C ALA A 2 -3.35 -1.83 -0.47
N CYS A 3 -4.16 -1.99 0.57
CA CYS A 3 -3.78 -1.65 1.93
C CYS A 3 -3.87 -2.86 2.86
N ILE A 4 -2.96 -2.93 3.83
CA ILE A 4 -2.96 -3.91 4.92
C ILE A 4 -2.91 -3.16 6.25
N PHE A 5 -3.70 -3.63 7.21
CA PHE A 5 -3.62 -3.18 8.59
C PHE A 5 -2.94 -4.28 9.43
N LYS A 6 -1.79 -3.98 10.01
CA LYS A 6 -0.98 -4.91 10.80
C LYS A 6 -0.21 -4.13 11.86
N ASP A 7 -0.08 -4.68 13.05
CA ASP A 7 0.62 -4.06 14.19
C ASP A 7 0.18 -2.61 14.45
N ASP A 8 -1.14 -2.39 14.41
CA ASP A 8 -1.81 -1.09 14.59
C ASP A 8 -1.39 -0.01 13.56
N LYS A 9 -0.86 -0.43 12.40
CA LYS A 9 -0.42 0.45 11.33
C LYS A 9 -1.14 0.14 10.03
N LEU A 10 -1.55 1.20 9.33
CA LEU A 10 -2.05 1.11 7.96
C LEU A 10 -0.88 1.22 6.99
N ILE A 11 -0.64 0.19 6.18
CA ILE A 11 0.43 0.13 5.18
C ILE A 11 -0.21 0.10 3.80
N ALA A 12 0.16 1.06 2.96
CA ALA A 12 -0.36 1.19 1.60
C ALA A 12 0.68 0.71 0.58
N PHE A 13 0.30 -0.28 -0.22
CA PHE A 13 1.08 -0.78 -1.34
C PHE A 13 0.60 -0.16 -2.65
N TYR A 14 1.55 0.25 -3.49
CA TYR A 14 1.26 0.82 -4.80
C TYR A 14 2.23 0.31 -5.86
N GLU A 15 1.74 0.21 -7.09
CA GLU A 15 2.52 -0.21 -8.26
C GLU A 15 2.85 1.04 -9.08
N SER A 16 4.13 1.23 -9.39
CA SER A 16 4.63 2.40 -10.13
C SER A 16 6.04 2.14 -10.67
N GLU A 17 6.37 2.74 -11.81
CA GLU A 17 7.73 2.75 -12.37
C GLU A 17 8.68 3.63 -11.54
N GLU A 18 8.15 4.67 -10.90
CA GLU A 18 8.91 5.64 -10.10
C GLU A 18 8.38 5.73 -8.66
N GLU A 19 9.20 6.29 -7.77
CA GLU A 19 8.77 6.62 -6.41
C GLU A 19 7.87 7.86 -6.42
N LEU A 20 6.82 7.85 -5.60
CA LEU A 20 5.78 8.88 -5.58
C LEU A 20 5.60 9.43 -4.17
N ASP A 21 5.47 10.75 -4.01
CA ASP A 21 5.12 11.37 -2.73
C ASP A 21 3.61 11.26 -2.42
N LEU A 22 3.14 10.04 -2.23
CA LEU A 22 1.75 9.76 -1.90
C LEU A 22 1.37 10.28 -0.51
N LYS A 23 2.32 10.34 0.42
CA LYS A 23 2.08 10.89 1.77
C LYS A 23 1.79 12.38 1.70
N GLY A 24 2.60 13.16 0.96
CA GLY A 24 2.37 14.58 0.72
C GLY A 24 1.05 14.86 0.00
N PHE A 25 0.74 14.06 -1.03
CA PHE A 25 -0.55 14.14 -1.72
C PHE A 25 -1.75 13.88 -0.79
N CYS A 26 -1.69 12.83 0.03
CA CYS A 26 -2.76 12.49 0.98
C CYS A 26 -2.94 13.57 2.04
N LYS A 27 -1.85 14.17 2.57
CA LYS A 27 -1.92 15.26 3.57
C LYS A 27 -2.74 16.47 3.11
N GLN A 28 -2.79 16.72 1.80
CA GLN A 28 -3.54 17.85 1.25
C GLN A 28 -5.06 17.58 1.17
N LYS A 29 -5.48 16.31 1.27
CA LYS A 29 -6.86 15.88 0.97
C LYS A 29 -7.53 15.09 2.10
N LEU A 30 -6.74 14.49 2.98
CA LEU A 30 -7.21 13.56 3.99
C LEU A 30 -6.82 14.05 5.40
N PRO A 31 -7.66 13.79 6.40
CA PRO A 31 -7.28 14.02 7.78
C PRO A 31 -6.14 13.07 8.20
N PRO A 32 -5.32 13.44 9.20
CA PRO A 32 -4.10 12.69 9.55
C PRO A 32 -4.32 11.20 9.86
N TYR A 33 -5.43 10.85 10.51
CA TYR A 33 -5.76 9.47 10.89
C TYR A 33 -6.11 8.54 9.70
N MET A 34 -6.39 9.10 8.51
CA MET A 34 -6.64 8.32 7.29
C MET A 34 -5.37 8.11 6.46
N ILE A 35 -4.26 8.74 6.83
CA ILE A 35 -3.02 8.67 6.08
C ILE A 35 -2.28 7.40 6.52
N ALA A 36 -1.96 6.54 5.57
CA ALA A 36 -1.17 5.34 5.84
C ALA A 36 0.15 5.70 6.52
N SER A 37 0.54 4.89 7.50
CA SER A 37 1.78 5.05 8.26
C SER A 37 3.00 4.86 7.36
N SER A 38 2.88 3.98 6.35
CA SER A 38 3.91 3.69 5.35
C SER A 38 3.31 3.49 3.97
N PHE A 39 4.08 3.85 2.93
CA PHE A 39 3.77 3.62 1.53
C PHE A 39 4.89 2.76 0.94
N VAL A 40 4.54 1.57 0.45
CA VAL A 40 5.48 0.59 -0.08
C VAL A 40 5.27 0.46 -1.58
N ARG A 41 6.29 0.83 -2.36
CA ARG A 41 6.30 0.61 -3.80
C ARG A 41 6.54 -0.87 -4.09
N VAL A 42 5.77 -1.42 -5.00
CA VAL A 42 6.02 -2.73 -5.62
C VAL A 42 6.18 -2.54 -7.12
N GLU A 43 7.06 -3.32 -7.75
CA GLU A 43 7.18 -3.32 -9.21
C GLU A 43 5.92 -3.87 -9.88
N LYS A 44 5.35 -4.91 -9.29
CA LYS A 44 4.08 -5.49 -9.72
C LYS A 44 3.37 -6.22 -8.58
N PHE A 45 2.04 -6.15 -8.54
CA PHE A 45 1.27 -6.98 -7.64
C PHE A 45 1.31 -8.45 -8.06
N ALA A 46 1.68 -9.32 -7.13
CA ALA A 46 1.47 -10.75 -7.29
C ALA A 46 -0.04 -11.05 -7.27
N LEU A 47 -0.49 -11.86 -8.22
CA LEU A 47 -1.88 -12.29 -8.35
C LEU A 47 -1.99 -13.78 -8.03
N ASN A 48 -3.08 -14.17 -7.39
CA ASN A 48 -3.43 -15.57 -7.18
C ASN A 48 -4.02 -16.20 -8.46
N ALA A 49 -4.32 -17.51 -8.41
CA ALA A 49 -4.88 -18.26 -9.55
C ALA A 49 -6.19 -17.68 -10.12
N ASN A 50 -6.91 -16.88 -9.34
CA ASN A 50 -8.14 -16.21 -9.77
C ASN A 50 -7.89 -14.78 -10.28
N GLY A 51 -6.64 -14.37 -10.46
CA GLY A 51 -6.26 -13.03 -10.89
C GLY A 51 -6.45 -11.94 -9.84
N LYS A 52 -6.76 -12.28 -8.58
CA LYS A 52 -6.87 -11.30 -7.49
C LYS A 52 -5.52 -11.07 -6.84
N ILE A 53 -5.29 -9.87 -6.30
CA ILE A 53 -4.08 -9.56 -5.52
C ILE A 53 -3.87 -10.61 -4.42
N ASP A 54 -2.69 -11.22 -4.40
CA ASP A 54 -2.31 -12.15 -3.35
C ASP A 54 -1.90 -11.38 -2.09
N ARG A 55 -2.88 -11.20 -1.19
CA ARG A 55 -2.69 -10.49 0.08
C ARG A 55 -1.78 -11.22 1.06
N LYS A 56 -1.54 -12.53 0.90
CA LYS A 56 -0.62 -13.27 1.78
C LYS A 56 0.82 -12.78 1.57
N ILE A 57 1.23 -12.69 0.31
CA ILE A 57 2.56 -12.18 -0.08
C ILE A 57 2.73 -10.72 0.39
N LEU A 58 1.68 -9.90 0.27
CA LEU A 58 1.74 -8.51 0.77
C LEU A 58 1.86 -8.46 2.29
N SER A 59 1.23 -9.37 3.03
CA SER A 59 1.27 -9.42 4.49
C SER A 59 2.63 -9.83 5.06
N GLU A 60 3.45 -10.54 4.28
CA GLU A 60 4.84 -10.86 4.61
C GLU A 60 5.76 -9.64 4.41
N ARG A 61 5.37 -8.72 3.53
CA ARG A 61 6.07 -7.45 3.26
C ARG A 61 5.57 -6.27 4.11
N ALA A 62 4.52 -6.50 4.90
CA ALA A 62 3.90 -5.55 5.81
C ALA A 62 4.53 -5.67 7.20
#